data_AF-A0AAW9BQZ0-F1
#
_entry.id   AF-A0AAW9BQZ0-F1
#
_cell.length_a   1.000
_cell.length_b   1.000
_cell.length_c   1.000
_cell.angle_alpha   90.00
_cell.angle_beta   90.00
_cell.angle_gamma   90.00
#
_symmetry.space_group_name_H-M   'P 1'
#
loop_
_entity.id
_entity.type
_entity.pdbx_description
1 polymer ?
#
loop_
_entity_poly.entity_id
_entity_poly.type
_entity_poly.pdbx_seq_one_letter_code
_entity_poly.pdbx_strand_id
1 'polypeptide(L)'
;FFGPFLARGFFYACWARVRGREGRLLNSVKAIGRNSSSQWAFAVLLAVCMIFWMRIAALLHALYPSVQGAPLTEFLPFLVIGSLVGFVLACIVFSISAFSIPLMMERRVDMMTAVFTSFNAVKSNIPAMIVWAAIICGGILIGFATYGIGMLFTMPILGYGTWHAYHATIKKKHTP
;
A
#
# COMPACT_ATOMS: atom_id res chain seq x y z
N PHE A 1 7.08 -6.47 -9.13
CA PHE A 1 8.06 -5.42 -8.77
C PHE A 1 7.98 -4.13 -9.60
N PHE A 2 7.29 -4.08 -10.76
CA PHE A 2 7.04 -2.81 -11.49
C PHE A 2 5.94 -1.91 -10.89
N GLY A 3 5.21 -2.40 -9.88
CA GLY A 3 4.08 -1.72 -9.24
C GLY A 3 4.35 -0.28 -8.76
N PRO A 4 5.48 0.02 -8.09
CA PRO A 4 5.79 1.39 -7.66
C PRO A 4 6.02 2.36 -8.82
N PHE A 5 6.47 1.88 -9.98
CA PHE A 5 6.67 2.71 -11.17
C PHE A 5 5.34 3.03 -11.85
N LEU A 6 4.48 2.01 -12.01
CA LEU A 6 3.13 2.16 -12.58
C LEU A 6 2.21 3.02 -11.70
N ALA A 7 2.20 2.77 -10.38
CA ALA A 7 1.40 3.55 -9.44
C ALA A 7 1.80 5.02 -9.41
N ARG A 8 3.10 5.35 -9.49
CA ARG A 8 3.59 6.73 -9.55
C ARG A 8 3.16 7.44 -10.83
N GLY A 9 3.21 6.77 -11.99
CA GLY A 9 2.74 7.35 -13.26
C GLY A 9 1.27 7.78 -13.19
N PHE A 10 0.43 6.93 -12.60
CA PHE A 10 -0.99 7.20 -12.43
C PHE A 10 -1.29 8.31 -11.40
N PHE A 11 -0.60 8.28 -10.25
CA PHE A 11 -0.77 9.28 -9.19
C PHE A 11 -0.34 10.68 -9.66
N TYR A 12 0.74 10.78 -10.43
CA TYR A 12 1.19 12.04 -11.01
C TYR A 12 0.26 12.56 -12.11
N ALA A 13 -0.32 11.68 -12.94
CA ALA A 13 -1.31 12.06 -13.94
C ALA A 13 -2.57 12.65 -13.28
N CYS A 14 -3.03 12.05 -12.17
CA CYS A 14 -4.15 12.58 -11.38
C CYS A 14 -3.78 13.92 -10.72
N TRP A 15 -2.59 14.01 -10.11
CA TRP A 15 -2.10 15.22 -9.44
C TRP A 15 -1.89 16.42 -10.38
N ALA A 16 -1.39 16.19 -11.59
CA ALA A 16 -1.21 17.24 -12.61
C ALA A 16 -2.56 17.81 -13.09
N ARG A 17 -3.58 16.96 -13.20
CA ARG A 17 -4.94 17.34 -13.62
C ARG A 17 -5.67 18.15 -12.56
N VAL A 18 -5.49 17.83 -11.27
CA VAL A 18 -6.10 18.57 -10.14
C VAL A 18 -5.51 19.98 -9.95
N ARG A 19 -4.26 20.22 -10.36
CA ARG A 19 -3.60 21.55 -10.25
C ARG A 19 -3.70 22.43 -11.51
N GLY A 20 -4.53 22.05 -12.48
CA GLY A 20 -4.80 22.87 -13.67
C GLY A 20 -3.57 23.12 -14.56
N ARG A 21 -2.53 22.28 -14.47
CA ARG A 21 -1.35 22.38 -15.35
C ARG A 21 -1.48 21.36 -16.48
N GLU A 22 -1.72 21.86 -17.69
CA GLU A 22 -1.60 21.08 -18.94
C GLU A 22 -0.12 20.70 -19.16
N GLY A 23 0.37 19.68 -18.45
CA GLY A 23 1.77 19.28 -18.46
C GLY A 23 1.97 17.94 -19.15
N ARG A 24 2.45 17.97 -20.40
CA ARG A 24 2.89 16.81 -21.21
C ARG A 24 3.51 15.68 -20.36
N LEU A 25 2.95 14.47 -20.50
CA LEU A 25 3.39 13.21 -19.87
C LEU A 25 4.92 12.97 -19.92
N LEU A 26 5.60 13.48 -20.95
CA LEU A 26 7.05 13.37 -21.15
C LEU A 26 7.92 14.14 -20.13
N ASN A 27 7.46 15.29 -19.61
CA ASN A 27 8.23 16.04 -18.61
C ASN A 27 8.10 15.41 -17.21
N SER A 28 7.02 14.67 -16.96
CA SER A 28 6.79 13.94 -15.71
C SER A 28 7.72 12.73 -15.56
N VAL A 29 8.14 12.09 -16.66
CA VAL A 29 9.14 11.01 -16.63
C VAL A 29 10.53 11.54 -16.22
N LYS A 30 10.89 12.77 -16.57
CA LYS A 30 12.16 13.39 -16.16
C LYS A 30 12.19 13.79 -14.67
N ALA A 31 11.04 14.07 -14.06
CA ALA A 31 10.95 14.39 -12.63
C ALA A 31 11.16 13.16 -11.73
N ILE A 32 10.95 11.94 -12.27
CA ILE A 32 11.17 10.65 -11.59
C ILE A 32 12.64 10.47 -11.15
N GLY A 33 13.59 11.12 -11.83
CA GLY A 33 15.03 10.89 -11.60
C GLY A 33 15.68 11.69 -10.46
N ARG A 34 15.07 12.75 -9.92
CA ARG A 34 15.79 13.73 -9.08
C ARG A 34 15.65 13.56 -7.56
N ASN A 35 14.82 12.65 -7.05
CA ASN A 35 14.73 12.36 -5.61
C ASN A 35 14.61 10.85 -5.34
N SER A 36 15.60 10.12 -5.84
CA SER A 36 15.60 8.65 -5.96
C SER A 36 15.82 7.95 -4.60
N SER A 37 16.75 8.42 -3.78
CA SER A 37 17.32 7.60 -2.68
C SER A 37 16.31 7.16 -1.60
N SER A 38 15.47 8.07 -1.11
CA SER A 38 14.51 7.73 -0.05
C SER A 38 13.39 6.82 -0.57
N GLN A 39 12.98 6.97 -1.84
CA GLN A 39 11.98 6.11 -2.50
C GLN A 39 12.51 4.69 -2.71
N TRP A 40 13.78 4.54 -3.09
CA TRP A 40 14.43 3.23 -3.15
C TRP A 40 14.55 2.58 -1.78
N ALA A 41 14.92 3.35 -0.76
CA ALA A 41 14.97 2.84 0.61
C ALA A 41 13.60 2.30 1.05
N PHE A 42 12.52 3.04 0.78
CA PHE A 42 11.15 2.58 1.08
C PHE A 42 10.76 1.33 0.26
N ALA A 43 11.14 1.24 -1.01
CA ALA A 43 10.92 0.04 -1.81
C ALA A 43 11.68 -1.17 -1.26
N VAL A 44 12.93 -0.97 -0.80
CA VAL A 44 13.73 -2.00 -0.13
C VAL A 44 13.07 -2.45 1.18
N LEU A 45 12.56 -1.52 2.00
CA LEU A 45 11.82 -1.84 3.22
C LEU A 45 10.63 -2.76 2.92
N LEU A 46 9.80 -2.41 1.92
CA LEU A 46 8.67 -3.23 1.51
C LEU A 46 9.10 -4.58 0.93
N ALA A 47 10.22 -4.63 0.20
CA ALA A 47 10.78 -5.87 -0.31
C ALA A 47 11.25 -6.81 0.82
N VAL A 48 11.90 -6.26 1.86
CA VAL A 48 12.28 -7.02 3.05
C VAL A 48 11.05 -7.57 3.77
N CYS A 49 9.99 -6.77 3.94
CA CYS A 49 8.72 -7.26 4.49
C CYS A 49 8.12 -8.39 3.64
N MET A 50 8.20 -8.30 2.31
CA MET A 50 7.73 -9.38 1.42
C MET A 50 8.60 -10.63 1.48
N ILE A 51 9.91 -10.50 1.60
CA ILE A 51 10.81 -11.64 1.80
C ILE A 51 10.47 -12.33 3.11
N PHE A 52 10.27 -11.56 4.18
CA PHE A 52 9.86 -12.07 5.47
C PHE A 52 8.51 -12.82 5.39
N TRP A 53 7.53 -12.25 4.69
CA TRP A 53 6.25 -12.91 4.41
C TRP A 53 6.42 -14.23 3.66
N MET A 54 7.18 -14.24 2.56
CA MET A 54 7.43 -15.44 1.76
C MET A 54 8.10 -16.54 2.60
N ARG A 55 9.00 -16.16 3.53
CA ARG A 55 9.62 -17.11 4.46
C ARG A 55 8.60 -17.71 5.42
N ILE A 56 7.71 -16.90 6.00
CA ILE A 56 6.65 -17.43 6.86
C ILE A 56 5.70 -18.34 6.08
N ALA A 57 5.29 -17.94 4.88
CA ALA A 57 4.43 -18.74 4.01
C ALA A 57 5.09 -20.10 3.65
N ALA A 58 6.40 -20.10 3.35
CA ALA A 58 7.14 -21.32 3.09
C ALA A 58 7.23 -22.24 4.31
N LEU A 59 7.43 -21.68 5.51
CA LEU A 59 7.44 -22.46 6.76
C LEU A 59 6.06 -23.03 7.08
N LEU A 60 4.99 -22.24 6.92
CA LEU A 60 3.61 -22.72 7.10
C LEU A 60 3.27 -23.85 6.14
N HIS A 61 3.70 -23.73 4.88
CA HIS A 61 3.48 -24.77 3.87
C HIS A 61 4.36 -26.01 4.11
N ALA A 62 5.55 -25.84 4.69
CA ALA A 62 6.39 -26.97 5.09
C ALA A 62 5.81 -27.73 6.30
N LEU A 63 5.05 -27.05 7.16
CA LEU A 63 4.43 -27.65 8.34
C LEU A 63 3.04 -28.26 8.03
N TYR A 64 2.34 -27.73 7.03
CA TYR A 64 0.98 -28.15 6.67
C TYR A 64 0.81 -28.21 5.14
N PRO A 65 0.27 -29.32 4.58
CA PRO A 65 -0.16 -30.57 5.22
C PRO A 65 1.00 -31.57 5.42
N SER A 66 0.92 -32.39 6.47
CA SER A 66 1.92 -33.44 6.76
C SER A 66 1.91 -34.59 5.75
N VAL A 67 0.87 -34.70 4.92
CA VAL A 67 0.70 -35.71 3.86
C VAL A 67 0.11 -35.10 2.59
N GLN A 68 0.68 -35.44 1.43
CA GLN A 68 0.13 -35.05 0.12
C GLN A 68 -1.13 -35.88 -0.16
N GLY A 69 -2.28 -35.21 -0.39
CA GLY A 69 -3.58 -35.85 -0.62
C GLY A 69 -4.56 -35.79 0.56
N ALA A 70 -4.24 -35.03 1.60
CA ALA A 70 -5.11 -34.81 2.75
C ALA A 70 -6.47 -34.17 2.37
N PRO A 71 -7.57 -34.49 3.08
CA PRO A 71 -8.85 -33.82 2.90
C PRO A 71 -8.76 -32.32 3.20
N LEU A 72 -9.64 -31.51 2.59
CA LEU A 72 -9.69 -30.04 2.76
C LEU A 72 -9.70 -29.56 4.22
N THR A 73 -10.16 -30.40 5.15
CA THR A 73 -10.16 -30.15 6.59
C THR A 73 -8.76 -30.01 7.20
N GLU A 74 -7.76 -30.69 6.66
CA GLU A 74 -6.36 -30.58 7.13
C GLU A 74 -5.65 -29.32 6.60
N PHE A 75 -6.21 -28.68 5.58
CA PHE A 75 -5.75 -27.35 5.13
C PHE A 75 -6.33 -26.22 5.97
N LEU A 76 -7.34 -26.47 6.80
CA LEU A 76 -7.98 -25.45 7.61
C LEU A 76 -7.00 -24.73 8.56
N PRO A 77 -6.09 -25.41 9.29
CA PRO A 77 -5.09 -24.75 10.12
C PRO A 77 -4.13 -23.88 9.30
N PHE A 78 -3.71 -24.37 8.12
CA PHE A 78 -2.86 -23.61 7.19
C PHE A 78 -3.54 -22.32 6.75
N LEU A 79 -4.82 -22.40 6.36
CA LEU A 79 -5.59 -21.24 5.92
C LEU A 79 -5.84 -20.25 7.06
N VAL A 80 -6.21 -20.73 8.25
CA VAL A 80 -6.52 -19.88 9.41
C VAL A 80 -5.26 -19.20 9.93
N ILE A 81 -4.19 -19.96 10.18
CA ILE A 81 -2.93 -19.43 10.71
C ILE A 81 -2.28 -18.52 9.66
N GLY A 82 -2.23 -18.96 8.40
CA GLY A 82 -1.71 -18.15 7.30
C GLY A 82 -2.47 -16.83 7.13
N SER A 83 -3.80 -16.87 7.18
CA SER A 83 -4.61 -15.65 7.10
C SER A 83 -4.38 -14.73 8.31
N LEU A 84 -4.26 -15.28 9.53
CA LEU A 84 -4.02 -14.49 10.74
C LEU A 84 -2.66 -13.78 10.69
N VAL A 85 -1.60 -14.51 10.35
CA VAL A 85 -0.25 -13.93 10.26
C VAL A 85 -0.18 -12.92 9.11
N GLY A 86 -0.78 -13.25 7.96
CA GLY A 86 -0.89 -12.35 6.82
C GLY A 86 -1.65 -11.07 7.15
N PHE A 87 -2.73 -11.18 7.92
CA PHE A 87 -3.52 -10.04 8.38
C PHE A 87 -2.70 -9.12 9.30
N VAL A 88 -1.99 -9.67 10.27
CA VAL A 88 -1.11 -8.87 11.16
C VAL A 88 -0.03 -8.15 10.35
N LEU A 89 0.62 -8.86 9.43
CA LEU A 89 1.64 -8.26 8.58
C LEU A 89 1.05 -7.17 7.67
N ALA A 90 -0.12 -7.41 7.08
CA ALA A 90 -0.82 -6.45 6.25
C ALA A 90 -1.17 -5.18 7.04
N CYS A 91 -1.64 -5.31 8.28
CA CYS A 91 -1.90 -4.17 9.17
C CYS A 91 -0.64 -3.35 9.46
N ILE A 92 0.49 -4.00 9.72
CA ILE A 92 1.78 -3.33 9.96
C ILE A 92 2.22 -2.60 8.68
N VAL A 93 2.27 -3.31 7.55
CA VAL A 93 2.68 -2.75 6.26
C VAL A 93 1.78 -1.60 5.83
N PHE A 94 0.46 -1.74 6.00
CA PHE A 94 -0.50 -0.68 5.73
C PHE A 94 -0.23 0.56 6.59
N SER A 95 -0.01 0.37 7.89
CA SER A 95 0.24 1.49 8.82
C SER A 95 1.49 2.29 8.46
N ILE A 96 2.55 1.62 8.02
CA ILE A 96 3.81 2.27 7.62
C ILE A 96 3.82 2.79 6.18
N SER A 97 2.89 2.35 5.32
CA SER A 97 2.92 2.66 3.88
C SER A 97 1.83 3.61 3.40
N ALA A 98 0.67 3.66 4.08
CA ALA A 98 -0.52 4.39 3.64
C ALA A 98 -0.24 5.86 3.27
N PHE A 99 0.61 6.54 4.04
CA PHE A 99 0.93 7.95 3.81
C PHE A 99 2.41 8.25 3.53
N SER A 100 3.27 7.23 3.53
CA SER A 100 4.72 7.43 3.39
C SER A 100 5.12 7.99 2.01
N ILE A 101 4.57 7.43 0.93
CA ILE A 101 4.84 7.92 -0.44
C ILE A 101 4.42 9.39 -0.64
N PRO A 102 3.17 9.82 -0.35
CA PRO A 102 2.79 11.21 -0.53
C PRO A 102 3.58 12.15 0.38
N LEU A 103 3.89 11.74 1.61
CA LEU A 103 4.68 12.55 2.55
C LEU A 103 6.13 12.75 2.07
N MET A 104 6.78 11.71 1.58
CA MET A 104 8.13 11.80 0.99
C MET A 104 8.16 12.65 -0.29
N MET A 105 7.06 12.64 -1.05
CA MET A 105 6.95 13.38 -2.30
C MET A 105 6.65 14.87 -2.08
N GLU A 106 5.79 15.21 -1.13
CA GLU A 106 5.40 16.58 -0.83
C GLU A 106 6.41 17.27 0.11
N ARG A 107 6.81 16.61 1.21
CA ARG A 107 7.66 17.21 2.24
C ARG A 107 9.15 16.88 2.11
N ARG A 108 9.54 16.02 1.15
CA ARG A 108 10.95 15.57 0.94
C ARG A 108 11.64 15.07 2.22
N VAL A 109 10.88 14.46 3.12
CA VAL A 109 11.40 13.89 4.36
C VAL A 109 12.07 12.54 4.13
N ASP A 110 12.94 12.15 5.06
CA ASP A 110 13.59 10.84 5.04
C ASP A 110 12.59 9.69 5.30
N MET A 111 12.94 8.49 4.85
CA MET A 111 12.09 7.30 4.90
C MET A 111 11.67 6.95 6.33
N MET A 112 12.59 7.02 7.30
CA MET A 112 12.28 6.73 8.70
C MET A 112 11.26 7.72 9.26
N THR A 113 11.45 9.02 9.02
CA THR A 113 10.50 10.06 9.44
C THR A 113 9.13 9.86 8.79
N ALA A 114 9.08 9.45 7.52
CA ALA A 114 7.84 9.19 6.81
C ALA A 114 7.07 8.01 7.40
N VAL A 115 7.76 6.91 7.71
CA VAL A 115 7.19 5.72 8.34
C VAL A 115 6.60 6.04 9.70
N PHE A 116 7.35 6.74 10.57
CA PHE A 116 6.84 7.14 11.90
C PHE A 116 5.64 8.09 11.80
N THR A 117 5.66 9.03 10.87
CA THR A 117 4.55 9.95 10.65
C THR A 117 3.31 9.21 10.13
N SER A 118 3.48 8.26 9.20
CA SER A 118 2.39 7.42 8.70
C SER A 118 1.77 6.59 9.83
N PHE A 119 2.60 5.94 10.65
CA PHE A 119 2.13 5.15 11.79
C PHE A 119 1.36 6.01 12.79
N ASN A 120 1.86 7.20 13.12
CA ASN A 120 1.19 8.12 14.04
C ASN A 120 -0.12 8.69 13.45
N ALA A 121 -0.17 8.95 12.13
CA ALA A 121 -1.38 9.38 11.44
C ALA A 121 -2.47 8.29 11.46
N VAL A 122 -2.06 7.03 11.27
CA VAL A 122 -2.97 5.87 11.33
C VAL A 122 -3.47 5.64 12.75
N LYS A 123 -2.58 5.69 13.76
CA LYS A 123 -2.94 5.53 15.17
C LYS A 123 -3.86 6.64 15.68
N SER A 124 -3.69 7.87 15.21
CA SER A 124 -4.56 8.99 15.61
C SER A 124 -5.94 8.96 14.93
N ASN A 125 -6.11 8.20 13.85
CA ASN A 125 -7.36 8.11 13.08
C ASN A 125 -7.79 6.67 12.80
N ILE A 126 -7.70 5.78 13.79
CA ILE A 126 -8.05 4.36 13.69
C ILE A 126 -9.41 4.11 13.01
N PRO A 127 -10.54 4.73 13.42
CA PRO A 127 -11.84 4.42 12.82
C PRO A 127 -11.90 4.77 11.32
N ALA A 128 -11.35 5.92 10.93
CA ALA A 128 -11.30 6.30 9.52
C ALA A 128 -10.39 5.37 8.71
N MET A 129 -9.27 4.92 9.29
CA MET A 129 -8.34 4.00 8.63
C MET A 129 -8.90 2.60 8.49
N ILE A 130 -9.73 2.13 9.42
CA ILE A 130 -10.45 0.84 9.30
C ILE A 130 -11.42 0.90 8.12
N VAL A 131 -12.22 1.97 8.01
CA VAL A 131 -13.13 2.17 6.87
C VAL A 131 -12.34 2.21 5.56
N TRP A 132 -11.22 2.91 5.55
CA TRP A 132 -10.34 2.99 4.37
C TRP A 132 -9.75 1.63 3.99
N ALA A 133 -9.26 0.86 4.96
CA ALA A 133 -8.75 -0.49 4.75
C ALA A 133 -9.86 -1.44 4.23
N ALA A 134 -11.09 -1.30 4.74
CA ALA A 134 -12.24 -2.07 4.27
C ALA A 134 -12.58 -1.76 2.80
N ILE A 135 -12.52 -0.48 2.39
CA ILE A 135 -12.73 -0.07 0.99
C ILE A 135 -11.65 -0.68 0.08
N ILE A 136 -10.38 -0.65 0.50
CA ILE A 136 -9.28 -1.27 -0.24
C ILE A 136 -9.51 -2.78 -0.37
N CYS A 137 -9.86 -3.45 0.73
CA CYS A 137 -10.15 -4.88 0.74
C CYS A 137 -11.30 -5.23 -0.21
N GLY A 138 -12.42 -4.50 -0.13
CA GLY A 138 -13.56 -4.67 -1.02
C GLY A 138 -13.20 -4.45 -2.48
N GLY A 139 -12.40 -3.41 -2.79
CA GLY A 139 -11.91 -3.15 -4.13
C GLY A 139 -11.01 -4.26 -4.69
N ILE A 140 -10.17 -4.86 -3.83
CA ILE A 140 -9.35 -6.03 -4.19
C ILE A 140 -10.23 -7.25 -4.46
N LEU A 141 -11.24 -7.52 -3.62
CA LEU A 141 -12.17 -8.63 -3.80
C LEU A 141 -12.96 -8.50 -5.11
N ILE A 142 -13.45 -7.30 -5.43
CA ILE A 142 -14.11 -7.01 -6.72
C ILE A 142 -13.13 -7.22 -7.88
N GLY A 143 -11.88 -6.80 -7.71
CA GLY A 143 -10.81 -7.06 -8.68
C GLY A 143 -10.63 -8.55 -8.96
N PHE A 144 -10.56 -9.38 -7.91
CA PHE A 144 -10.48 -10.85 -8.06
C PHE A 144 -11.74 -11.45 -8.71
N ALA A 145 -12.93 -11.01 -8.30
CA ALA A 145 -14.20 -11.49 -8.84
C ALA A 145 -14.37 -11.18 -10.34
N THR A 146 -13.72 -10.13 -10.83
CA THR A 146 -13.78 -9.68 -12.24
C THR A 146 -12.55 -10.08 -13.05
N TYR A 147 -11.77 -11.06 -12.58
CA TYR A 147 -10.52 -11.51 -13.23
C TYR A 147 -9.52 -10.37 -13.53
N GLY A 148 -9.51 -9.34 -12.69
CA GLY A 148 -8.60 -8.19 -12.79
C GLY A 148 -9.16 -6.99 -13.56
N ILE A 149 -10.31 -7.08 -14.23
CA ILE A 149 -10.91 -5.93 -14.94
C ILE A 149 -11.35 -4.85 -13.94
N GLY A 150 -11.91 -5.23 -12.80
CA GLY A 150 -12.33 -4.32 -11.74
C GLY A 150 -11.17 -3.49 -11.19
N MET A 151 -9.93 -4.02 -11.19
CA MET A 151 -8.76 -3.26 -10.74
C MET A 151 -8.47 -2.03 -11.61
N LEU A 152 -8.86 -2.04 -12.89
CA LEU A 152 -8.70 -0.89 -13.79
C LEU A 152 -9.47 0.34 -13.29
N PHE A 153 -10.62 0.12 -12.65
CA PHE A 153 -11.47 1.16 -12.06
C PHE A 153 -11.12 1.43 -10.60
N THR A 154 -10.80 0.38 -9.84
CA THR A 154 -10.45 0.49 -8.42
C THR A 154 -9.15 1.29 -8.22
N MET A 155 -8.14 1.09 -9.07
CA MET A 155 -6.85 1.82 -8.99
C MET A 155 -7.01 3.36 -8.99
N PRO A 156 -7.69 3.98 -9.97
CA PRO A 156 -7.90 5.42 -9.97
C PRO A 156 -8.67 5.92 -8.74
N ILE A 157 -9.71 5.18 -8.32
CA ILE A 157 -10.55 5.54 -7.15
C ILE A 157 -9.73 5.51 -5.86
N LEU A 158 -8.94 4.45 -5.65
CA LEU A 158 -8.06 4.33 -4.49
C LEU A 158 -6.96 5.40 -4.50
N GLY A 159 -6.43 5.74 -5.67
CA GLY A 159 -5.46 6.82 -5.82
C GLY A 159 -6.03 8.17 -5.38
N TYR A 160 -7.23 8.51 -5.88
CA TYR A 160 -7.94 9.73 -5.51
C TYR A 160 -8.33 9.78 -4.03
N GLY A 161 -8.83 8.68 -3.48
CA GLY A 161 -9.24 8.65 -2.08
C GLY A 161 -8.04 8.67 -1.12
N THR A 162 -6.92 8.04 -1.47
CA THR A 162 -5.67 8.13 -0.67
C THR A 162 -5.16 9.57 -0.62
N TRP A 163 -5.25 10.31 -1.72
CA TRP A 163 -4.89 11.72 -1.78
C TRP A 163 -5.78 12.59 -0.87
N HIS A 164 -7.10 12.37 -0.90
CA HIS A 164 -8.03 13.09 -0.03
C HIS A 164 -7.86 12.71 1.45
N ALA A 165 -7.67 11.42 1.73
CA ALA A 165 -7.39 10.92 3.07
C ALA A 165 -6.10 11.51 3.64
N TYR A 166 -5.04 11.59 2.83
CA TYR A 166 -3.78 12.23 3.19
C TYR A 166 -3.96 13.71 3.55
N HIS A 167 -4.68 14.47 2.72
CA HIS A 167 -4.95 15.87 3.03
C HIS A 167 -5.83 16.05 4.26
N ALA A 168 -6.82 15.19 4.48
CA ALA A 168 -7.71 15.26 5.63
C ALA A 168 -7.01 14.91 6.96
N THR A 169 -6.12 13.91 6.95
CA THR A 169 -5.40 13.45 8.16
C THR A 169 -4.22 14.36 8.51
N ILE A 170 -3.47 14.86 7.51
CA ILE A 170 -2.24 15.64 7.75
C ILE A 170 -2.50 17.15 7.85
N LYS A 171 -3.59 17.71 7.31
CA LYS A 171 -3.90 19.15 7.45
C LYS A 171 -4.44 19.58 8.82
N LYS A 172 -4.70 18.67 9.77
CA LYS A 172 -5.18 19.06 11.10
C LYS A 172 -4.04 19.47 12.05
N LYS A 173 -3.28 20.50 11.67
CA LYS A 173 -2.46 21.31 12.58
C LYS A 173 -2.23 22.71 11.98
N HIS A 174 -3.32 23.44 11.77
CA HIS A 174 -3.32 24.89 11.95
C HIS A 174 -4.19 25.13 13.17
N THR A 175 -3.56 25.18 14.34
CA THR A 175 -4.17 25.84 15.49
C THR A 175 -3.74 27.31 15.37
N PRO A 176 -4.68 28.27 15.48
CA PRO A 176 -4.40 29.70 15.40
C PRO A 176 -3.40 30.18 16.44
#